data_AF-A0A6P2EFR1-F1
#
_entry.id   AF-A0A6P2EFR1-F1
#
_cell.length_a   1.000
_cell.length_b   1.000
_cell.length_c   1.000
_cell.angle_alpha   90.00
_cell.angle_beta   90.00
_cell.angle_gamma   90.00
#
_symmetry.space_group_name_H-M   'P 1'
#
loop_
_entity.id
_entity.type
_entity.pdbx_description
1 polymer ?
#
loop_
_entity_poly.entity_id
_entity_poly.type
_entity_poly.pdbx_seq_one_letter_code
_entity_poly.pdbx_strand_id
1 'polypeptide(L)'
;MNGSGVTFQYRVDPLPQAGQATSIVLSFDGITDPAGATVQLYSDAGLKLGSAATTRTLPAGEVSSWTVEVVPAAQGIGYLHVFTTQNGTTSSISIRVQVGRVSPTAMFQPTTSGIARQAHSMGCALNCL
;
A
#
# COMPACT_ATOMS: atom_id res chain seq x y z
N MET A 1 -13.43 -8.26 -5.03
CA MET A 1 -12.72 -9.34 -5.74
C MET A 1 -12.17 -8.76 -7.04
N ASN A 2 -10.89 -9.01 -7.34
CA ASN A 2 -10.32 -8.69 -8.66
C ASN A 2 -10.91 -9.65 -9.71
N GLY A 3 -11.29 -9.14 -10.88
CA GLY A 3 -11.99 -9.93 -11.90
C GLY A 3 -11.15 -11.07 -12.51
N SER A 4 -9.82 -10.98 -12.46
CA SER A 4 -8.89 -11.96 -13.06
C SER A 4 -8.64 -13.20 -12.21
N GLY A 5 -9.14 -13.25 -10.97
CA GLY A 5 -8.82 -14.32 -10.02
C GLY A 5 -7.40 -14.24 -9.43
N VAL A 6 -6.56 -13.31 -9.87
CA VAL A 6 -5.21 -13.12 -9.32
C VAL A 6 -5.27 -12.36 -8.00
N THR A 7 -4.66 -12.94 -6.98
CA THR A 7 -4.38 -12.30 -5.69
C THR A 7 -3.14 -11.43 -5.84
N PHE A 8 -3.26 -10.17 -5.46
CA PHE A 8 -2.20 -9.19 -5.56
C PHE A 8 -1.87 -8.61 -4.19
N GLN A 9 -0.58 -8.59 -3.86
CA GLN A 9 -0.06 -7.98 -2.65
C GLN A 9 1.15 -7.12 -3.02
N TYR A 10 1.39 -6.06 -2.25
CA TYR A 10 2.56 -5.21 -2.46
C TYR A 10 3.18 -4.76 -1.15
N ARG A 11 4.49 -4.54 -1.19
CA ARG A 11 5.26 -3.89 -0.13
C ARG A 11 6.10 -2.78 -0.76
N VAL A 12 6.09 -1.61 -0.13
CA VAL A 12 6.94 -0.48 -0.52
C VAL A 12 8.03 -0.35 0.54
N ASP A 13 9.30 -0.46 0.13
CA ASP A 13 10.46 -0.29 0.99
C ASP A 13 11.68 0.15 0.17
N PRO A 14 12.50 1.12 0.64
CA PRO A 14 12.31 1.97 1.82
C PRO A 14 11.16 2.98 1.64
N LEU A 15 10.93 3.85 2.64
CA LEU A 15 9.96 4.95 2.52
C LEU A 15 10.25 5.83 1.28
N PRO A 16 9.26 6.11 0.42
CA PRO A 16 9.48 6.90 -0.79
C PRO A 16 10.05 8.29 -0.52
N GLN A 17 11.13 8.64 -1.22
CA GLN A 17 11.78 9.95 -1.16
C GLN A 17 11.91 10.55 -2.56
N ALA A 18 11.76 11.88 -2.66
CA ALA A 18 11.87 12.56 -3.94
C ALA A 18 13.31 12.43 -4.46
N GLY A 19 13.44 12.03 -5.73
CA GLY A 19 14.72 11.81 -6.39
C GLY A 19 15.46 10.53 -5.99
N GLN A 20 14.88 9.70 -5.10
CA GLN A 20 15.49 8.44 -4.65
C GLN A 20 14.74 7.23 -5.20
N ALA A 21 15.50 6.20 -5.55
CA ALA A 21 14.95 4.91 -5.92
C ALA A 21 14.24 4.26 -4.74
N THR A 22 13.01 3.81 -4.98
CA THR A 22 12.19 3.08 -4.01
C THR A 22 11.80 1.73 -4.61
N SER A 23 11.99 0.65 -3.86
CA SER A 23 11.60 -0.68 -4.32
C SER A 23 10.16 -0.98 -3.92
N ILE A 24 9.38 -1.44 -4.89
CA ILE A 24 8.04 -1.97 -4.68
C ILE A 24 8.08 -3.46 -5.01
N VAL A 25 7.96 -4.30 -3.99
CA VAL A 25 7.87 -5.74 -4.16
C VAL A 25 6.41 -6.09 -4.42
N LEU A 26 6.12 -6.56 -5.62
CA LEU A 26 4.81 -7.04 -6.06
C LEU A 26 4.77 -8.55 -5.90
N SER A 27 3.73 -9.08 -5.27
CA SER A 27 3.50 -10.52 -5.15
C SER A 27 2.17 -10.89 -5.78
N PHE A 28 2.21 -11.90 -6.64
CA PHE A 28 1.08 -12.39 -7.40
C PHE A 28 0.87 -13.86 -7.09
N ASP A 29 -0.38 -14.23 -6.80
CA ASP A 29 -0.80 -15.58 -6.48
C ASP A 29 -2.16 -15.88 -7.14
N GLY A 30 -2.57 -17.15 -7.21
CA GLY A 30 -3.84 -17.55 -7.83
C GLY A 30 -3.80 -17.53 -9.36
N ILE A 31 -2.62 -17.79 -9.96
CA ILE A 31 -2.49 -17.92 -11.40
C ILE A 31 -2.88 -19.33 -11.81
N THR A 32 -4.06 -19.47 -12.39
CA THR A 32 -4.65 -20.78 -12.72
C THR A 32 -4.62 -21.09 -14.21
N ASP A 33 -4.51 -20.07 -15.05
CA ASP A 33 -4.39 -20.23 -16.49
C ASP A 33 -3.05 -20.90 -16.86
N PRO A 34 -3.04 -21.99 -17.63
CA PRO A 34 -1.82 -22.71 -17.99
C PRO A 34 -0.88 -21.92 -18.93
N ALA A 35 -1.37 -20.91 -19.66
CA ALA A 35 -0.55 -19.96 -20.39
C ALA A 35 0.04 -18.87 -19.49
N GLY A 36 -0.36 -18.82 -18.22
CA GLY A 36 0.08 -17.86 -17.23
C GLY A 36 -0.75 -16.57 -17.20
N ALA A 37 -0.30 -15.62 -16.39
CA ALA A 37 -0.87 -14.28 -16.35
C ALA A 37 0.11 -13.26 -16.93
N THR A 38 -0.40 -12.21 -17.58
CA THR A 38 0.42 -11.08 -18.02
C THR A 38 0.21 -9.90 -17.08
N VAL A 39 1.30 -9.31 -16.60
CA VAL A 39 1.30 -8.09 -15.81
C VAL A 39 1.88 -6.95 -16.62
N GLN A 40 1.19 -5.82 -16.63
CA GLN A 40 1.64 -4.56 -17.23
C GLN A 40 1.65 -3.44 -16.19
N LEU A 41 2.71 -2.65 -16.20
CA LEU A 41 2.97 -1.58 -15.26
C LEU A 41 2.93 -0.22 -15.96
N TYR A 42 2.23 0.74 -15.37
CA TYR A 42 2.19 2.12 -15.83
C TYR A 42 2.36 3.07 -14.64
N SER A 43 3.23 4.06 -14.77
CA SER A 43 3.41 5.10 -13.77
C SER A 43 2.73 6.40 -14.20
N ASP A 44 2.09 7.09 -13.25
CA ASP A 44 1.51 8.42 -13.48
C ASP A 44 2.59 9.54 -13.50
N ALA A 45 2.19 10.74 -13.91
CA ALA A 45 3.07 11.91 -13.94
C ALA A 45 3.66 12.19 -12.55
N GLY A 46 4.98 12.32 -12.47
CA GLY A 46 5.70 12.54 -11.21
C GLY A 46 6.28 11.26 -10.58
N LEU A 47 6.01 10.08 -11.14
CA LEU A 47 6.67 8.83 -10.79
C LEU A 47 7.38 8.26 -12.04
N LYS A 48 8.68 7.96 -11.93
CA LYS A 48 9.43 7.30 -13.01
C LYS A 48 9.64 5.83 -12.66
N LEU A 49 9.47 4.93 -13.62
CA LEU A 49 9.89 3.54 -13.48
C LEU A 49 11.41 3.47 -13.65
N GLY A 50 12.12 2.89 -12.68
CA GLY A 50 13.54 2.59 -12.75
C GLY A 50 13.84 1.30 -13.53
N SER A 51 12.85 0.41 -13.67
CA SER A 51 12.98 -0.81 -14.44
C SER A 51 12.67 -0.59 -15.93
N ALA A 52 13.48 -1.18 -16.81
CA ALA A 52 13.24 -1.18 -18.26
C ALA A 52 12.07 -2.10 -18.66
N ALA A 53 11.76 -3.11 -17.85
CA ALA A 53 10.64 -4.01 -18.10
C ALA A 53 9.36 -3.46 -17.45
N THR A 54 8.38 -3.10 -18.28
CA THR A 54 7.03 -2.70 -17.86
C THR A 54 6.01 -3.81 -18.01
N THR A 55 6.37 -4.91 -18.69
CA THR A 55 5.50 -6.07 -18.89
C THR A 55 6.23 -7.33 -18.47
N ARG A 56 5.53 -8.25 -17.78
CA ARG A 56 6.06 -9.55 -17.37
C ARG A 56 5.00 -10.62 -17.41
N THR A 57 5.36 -11.79 -17.90
CA THR A 57 4.52 -12.99 -17.83
C THR A 57 4.83 -13.76 -16.54
N LEU A 58 3.79 -14.24 -15.88
CA LEU A 58 3.84 -15.00 -14.64
C LEU A 58 3.41 -16.44 -14.90
N PRO A 59 4.17 -17.44 -14.43
CA PRO A 59 3.81 -18.84 -14.58
C PRO A 59 2.58 -19.24 -13.76
N ALA A 60 1.90 -20.29 -14.20
CA ALA A 60 0.77 -20.88 -13.50
C ALA A 60 1.21 -21.70 -12.28
N GLY A 61 0.37 -21.76 -11.25
CA GLY A 61 0.53 -22.67 -10.11
C GLY A 61 1.59 -22.27 -9.08
N GLU A 62 2.31 -21.16 -9.28
CA GLU A 62 3.34 -20.68 -8.37
C GLU A 62 3.12 -19.22 -7.96
N VAL A 63 3.51 -18.90 -6.73
CA VAL A 63 3.56 -17.51 -6.26
C VAL A 63 4.73 -16.81 -6.95
N SER A 64 4.44 -15.76 -7.70
CA SER A 64 5.44 -14.98 -8.42
C SER A 64 5.70 -13.64 -7.73
N SER A 65 6.97 -13.27 -7.58
CA SER A 65 7.38 -11.97 -7.06
C SER A 65 8.08 -11.13 -8.12
N TRP A 66 7.82 -9.81 -8.09
CA TRP A 66 8.44 -8.85 -8.97
C TRP A 66 8.79 -7.56 -8.22
N THR A 67 10.09 -7.32 -8.05
CA THR A 67 10.59 -6.05 -7.54
C THR A 67 10.63 -5.01 -8.66
N VAL A 68 9.92 -3.91 -8.44
CA VAL A 68 9.86 -2.76 -9.35
C VAL A 68 10.51 -1.58 -8.66
N GLU A 69 11.52 -1.00 -9.29
CA GLU A 69 12.10 0.24 -8.82
C GLU A 69 11.31 1.42 -9.36
N VAL A 70 10.99 2.39 -8.51
CA VAL A 70 10.36 3.65 -8.89
C VAL A 70 11.12 4.82 -8.31
N VAL A 71 11.24 5.90 -9.07
CA VAL A 71 11.89 7.16 -8.67
C VAL A 71 10.85 8.27 -8.71
N PRO A 72 10.34 8.73 -7.56
CA PRO A 72 9.47 9.90 -7.51
C PRO A 72 10.24 11.16 -7.91
N ALA A 73 9.66 12.00 -8.75
CA ALA A 73 10.31 13.23 -9.21
C ALA A 73 10.22 14.37 -8.18
N ALA A 74 9.15 14.41 -7.38
CA ALA A 74 8.88 15.47 -6.42
C ALA A 74 8.11 14.94 -5.19
N GLN A 75 7.95 15.79 -4.17
CA GLN A 75 7.05 15.51 -3.05
C GLN A 75 5.60 15.47 -3.54
N GLY A 76 4.78 14.61 -2.94
CA GLY A 76 3.38 14.44 -3.33
C GLY A 76 2.97 12.98 -3.46
N ILE A 77 1.94 12.74 -4.25
CA ILE A 77 1.38 11.40 -4.48
C ILE A 77 1.58 11.04 -5.95
N GLY A 78 2.27 9.93 -6.20
CA GLY A 78 2.30 9.25 -7.50
C GLY A 78 1.50 7.95 -7.44
N TYR A 79 1.07 7.46 -8.60
CA TYR A 79 0.38 6.19 -8.71
C TYR A 79 1.14 5.25 -9.65
N LEU A 80 1.33 4.01 -9.20
CA LEU A 80 1.74 2.90 -10.04
C LEU A 80 0.51 2.04 -10.32
N HIS A 81 0.11 1.97 -11.59
CA HIS A 81 -0.96 1.13 -12.04
C HIS A 81 -0.41 -0.24 -12.44
N VAL A 82 -1.02 -1.28 -11.90
CA VAL A 82 -0.72 -2.68 -12.17
C VAL A 82 -1.94 -3.28 -12.84
N PHE A 83 -1.77 -3.68 -14.09
CA PHE A 83 -2.79 -4.40 -14.84
C PHE A 83 -2.40 -5.86 -14.93
N THR A 84 -3.28 -6.74 -14.49
CA THR A 84 -3.07 -8.19 -14.58
C THR A 84 -4.14 -8.80 -15.45
N THR A 85 -3.73 -9.49 -16.50
CA THR A 85 -4.62 -10.19 -17.43
C THR A 85 -4.38 -11.69 -17.32
N GLN A 86 -5.45 -12.44 -17.06
CA GLN A 86 -5.47 -13.90 -17.05
C GLN A 86 -6.76 -14.37 -17.70
N ASN A 87 -6.69 -15.40 -18.56
CA ASN A 87 -7.87 -15.98 -19.23
C ASN A 87 -8.76 -14.91 -19.89
N GLY A 88 -8.12 -13.93 -20.57
CA GLY A 88 -8.80 -12.80 -21.21
C GLY A 88 -9.41 -11.75 -20.26
N THR A 89 -9.33 -11.94 -18.95
CA THR A 89 -9.89 -11.02 -17.95
C THR A 89 -8.82 -10.16 -17.33
N THR A 90 -8.99 -8.84 -17.41
CA THR A 90 -8.04 -7.86 -16.87
C THR A 90 -8.53 -7.29 -15.54
N SER A 91 -7.62 -7.20 -14.57
CA SER A 91 -7.78 -6.46 -13.32
C SER A 91 -6.82 -5.29 -13.28
N SER A 92 -7.22 -4.20 -12.63
CA SER A 92 -6.39 -3.00 -12.49
C SER A 92 -6.32 -2.61 -11.02
N ILE A 93 -5.11 -2.38 -10.53
CA ILE A 93 -4.84 -2.00 -9.14
C ILE A 93 -3.90 -0.80 -9.15
N SER A 94 -4.23 0.23 -8.38
CA SER A 94 -3.41 1.43 -8.25
C SER A 94 -2.71 1.45 -6.90
N ILE A 95 -1.37 1.41 -6.93
CA ILE A 95 -0.53 1.54 -5.76
C ILE A 95 -0.21 3.02 -5.56
N ARG A 96 -0.57 3.55 -4.39
CA ARG A 96 -0.22 4.92 -4.00
C ARG A 96 1.23 4.95 -3.51
N VAL A 97 2.07 5.76 -4.17
CA VAL A 97 3.44 6.07 -3.74
C VAL A 97 3.45 7.52 -3.25
N GLN A 98 3.46 7.70 -1.93
CA GLN A 98 3.43 9.02 -1.31
C GLN A 98 4.81 9.41 -0.78
N VAL A 99 5.31 10.55 -1.25
CA VAL A 99 6.58 11.16 -0.83
C VAL A 99 6.29 12.37 0.03
N GLY A 100 6.89 12.45 1.21
CA GLY A 100 6.64 13.51 2.18
C GLY A 100 5.68 13.04 3.28
N ARG A 101 5.02 13.98 3.96
CA ARG A 101 4.30 13.72 5.23
C ARG A 101 3.31 12.55 5.10
N VAL A 102 3.70 11.40 5.63
CA VAL A 102 2.76 10.40 6.12
C VAL A 102 2.25 10.96 7.44
N SER A 103 1.00 11.45 7.47
CA SER A 103 0.35 11.61 8.77
C SER A 103 0.23 10.21 9.36
N PRO A 104 0.81 9.91 10.53
CA PRO A 104 0.50 8.68 11.23
C PRO A 104 -0.93 8.83 11.71
N THR A 105 -1.89 8.32 10.96
CA THR A 105 -3.28 8.25 11.40
C THR A 105 -3.86 6.92 10.98
N ALA A 106 -3.39 5.87 11.64
CA ALA A 106 -4.18 4.69 11.95
C ALA A 106 -3.44 3.88 13.02
N MET A 107 -3.77 4.14 14.30
CA MET A 107 -3.93 3.16 15.39
C MET A 107 -3.81 3.85 16.76
N PHE A 108 -4.84 4.60 17.16
CA PHE A 108 -5.64 4.42 18.39
C PHE A 108 -6.61 5.60 18.52
N GLN A 109 -7.87 5.39 18.13
CA GLN A 109 -9.00 6.14 18.67
C GLN A 109 -10.09 5.13 19.04
N PRO A 110 -10.24 4.73 20.31
CA PRO A 110 -11.55 4.53 20.85
C PRO A 110 -12.16 5.92 21.05
N THR A 111 -13.04 6.31 20.13
CA THR A 111 -13.94 7.43 20.36
C THR A 111 -14.96 7.05 21.44
N THR A 112 -15.16 7.99 22.37
CA THR A 112 -16.43 8.27 23.06
C THR A 112 -16.53 7.87 24.54
N SER A 113 -16.40 8.92 25.37
CA SER A 113 -17.25 9.26 26.51
C SER A 113 -17.10 8.49 27.83
N GLY A 114 -16.38 9.10 28.76
CA GLY A 114 -16.38 8.78 30.18
C GLY A 114 -15.99 10.01 30.99
N ILE A 115 -16.96 10.90 31.24
CA ILE A 115 -17.07 11.79 32.40
C ILE A 115 -15.86 11.84 33.37
N ALA A 116 -14.95 12.79 33.16
CA ALA A 116 -14.00 13.20 34.19
C ALA A 116 -14.66 14.22 35.12
N ARG A 117 -15.34 13.76 36.18
CA ARG A 117 -15.61 14.59 37.37
C ARG A 117 -15.49 13.76 38.66
N GLN A 118 -14.42 14.08 39.36
CA GLN A 118 -14.26 14.09 40.82
C GLN A 118 -13.92 12.76 41.50
N ALA A 119 -12.61 12.63 41.72
CA ALA A 119 -12.04 11.89 42.82
C ALA A 119 -12.68 12.33 44.15
N HIS A 120 -13.44 11.43 44.77
CA HIS A 120 -13.74 11.50 46.20
C HIS A 120 -12.46 11.11 46.94
N SER A 121 -11.54 12.07 47.09
CA SER A 121 -10.49 11.98 48.09
C SER A 121 -11.15 12.20 49.44
N MET A 122 -11.35 11.11 50.17
CA MET A 122 -11.64 11.11 51.61
C MET A 122 -10.47 11.82 52.33
N GLY A 123 -10.62 13.13 52.50
CA GLY A 123 -9.83 13.96 53.41
C GLY A 123 -10.72 14.36 54.58
N CYS A 124 -10.73 13.52 55.61
CA CYS A 124 -11.28 13.86 56.92
C CYS A 124 -10.33 14.86 57.58
N ALA A 125 -10.71 16.13 57.73
CA ALA A 125 -10.14 17.04 58.73
C ALA A 125 -10.92 18.37 58.82
N LEU A 126 -11.51 18.58 60.01
CA LEU A 126 -11.59 19.82 60.78
C LEU A 126 -12.34 21.06 60.21
N ASN A 127 -13.46 21.30 60.89
CA ASN A 127 -13.72 22.51 61.69
C ASN A 127 -14.27 23.76 60.97
N CYS A 128 -15.52 24.12 61.30
CA CYS A 128 -15.88 25.38 61.99
C CYS A 128 -17.39 25.66 61.84
N LEU A 129 -18.20 25.27 62.84
CA LEU A 129 -19.21 26.09 63.55
C LEU A 129 -20.01 25.23 64.53
#